data_AF-Q64TG8-F1
#
_entry.id   AF-Q64TG8-F1
#
_cell.length_a   1.000
_cell.length_b   1.000
_cell.length_c   1.000
_cell.angle_alpha   90.00
_cell.angle_beta   90.00
_cell.angle_gamma   90.00
#
_symmetry.space_group_name_H-M   'P 1'
#
loop_
_entity.id
_entity.type
_entity.pdbx_description
1 polymer ?
#
loop_
_entity_poly.entity_id
_entity_poly.type
_entity_poly.pdbx_seq_one_letter_code
_entity_poly.pdbx_strand_id
1 'polypeptide(L)'
;MKKRATYSRLMQSTNWQKIRRSVLRETPLCADCLENGINTSATEIHHIRPVETAVGDSEMESLCFDRTNLVALCHDCHVERHRLLKSHSKESVKANARRATEAFNRRFFEE
;
A
#
# COMPACT_ATOMS: atom_id res chain seq x y z
N MET A 1 4.93 -4.25 16.15
CA MET A 1 3.55 -3.70 16.23
C MET A 1 2.59 -4.65 15.53
N LYS A 2 1.40 -4.86 16.10
CA LYS A 2 0.37 -5.71 15.49
C LYS A 2 -0.35 -4.92 14.39
N LYS A 3 -0.37 -5.44 13.15
CA LYS A 3 -1.15 -4.86 12.06
C LYS A 3 -2.64 -4.91 12.41
N ARG A 4 -3.44 -3.96 11.90
CA ARG A 4 -4.91 -4.00 12.05
C ARG A 4 -5.43 -5.33 11.48
N ALA A 5 -6.40 -5.94 12.16
CA ALA A 5 -6.98 -7.22 11.70
C ALA A 5 -7.52 -7.10 10.26
N THR A 6 -8.12 -5.95 9.94
CA THR A 6 -8.64 -5.60 8.62
C THR A 6 -7.57 -5.68 7.53
N TYR A 7 -6.34 -5.23 7.78
CA TYR A 7 -5.25 -5.33 6.81
C TYR A 7 -4.99 -6.80 6.41
N SER A 8 -4.84 -7.68 7.39
CA SER A 8 -4.55 -9.10 7.12
C SER A 8 -5.70 -9.76 6.34
N ARG A 9 -6.94 -9.43 6.68
CA ARG A 9 -8.14 -9.87 5.95
C ARG A 9 -8.16 -9.38 4.51
N LEU A 10 -7.82 -8.12 4.26
CA LEU A 10 -7.76 -7.55 2.91
C LEU A 10 -6.68 -8.22 2.06
N MET A 11 -5.47 -8.41 2.61
CA MET A 11 -4.36 -9.09 1.92
C MET A 11 -4.65 -10.55 1.58
N GLN A 12 -5.52 -11.22 2.33
CA GLN A 12 -5.93 -12.60 2.07
C GLN A 12 -7.22 -12.69 1.24
N SER A 13 -7.87 -11.56 0.96
CA SER A 13 -9.15 -11.54 0.28
C SER A 13 -9.05 -12.03 -1.17
N THR A 14 -10.11 -12.68 -1.63
CA THR A 14 -10.24 -13.09 -3.04
C THR A 14 -10.20 -11.88 -3.99
N ASN A 15 -10.73 -10.73 -3.55
CA ASN A 15 -10.70 -9.50 -4.31
C ASN A 15 -9.26 -9.01 -4.54
N TRP A 16 -8.44 -8.95 -3.47
CA TRP A 16 -7.02 -8.61 -3.60
C TRP A 16 -6.29 -9.55 -4.57
N GLN A 17 -6.49 -10.85 -4.43
CA GLN A 17 -5.86 -11.83 -5.32
C GLN A 17 -6.26 -11.63 -6.79
N LYS A 18 -7.52 -11.28 -7.06
CA LYS A 18 -8.00 -10.96 -8.42
C LYS A 18 -7.33 -9.70 -8.96
N ILE A 19 -7.31 -8.62 -8.19
CA ILE A 19 -6.68 -7.35 -8.57
C ILE A 19 -5.19 -7.55 -8.82
N ARG A 20 -4.48 -8.18 -7.88
CA ARG A 20 -3.05 -8.50 -7.99
C ARG A 20 -2.74 -9.24 -9.30
N ARG A 21 -3.52 -10.28 -9.63
CA ARG A 21 -3.35 -11.02 -10.90
C ARG A 21 -3.66 -10.16 -12.12
N SER A 22 -4.67 -9.29 -12.06
CA SER A 22 -4.99 -8.38 -13.17
C SER A 22 -3.84 -7.42 -13.44
N VAL A 23 -3.35 -6.74 -12.41
CA VAL A 23 -2.27 -5.76 -12.53
C VAL A 23 -0.98 -6.41 -13.04
N LEU A 24 -0.59 -7.57 -12.51
CA LEU A 24 0.61 -8.29 -13.00
C LEU A 24 0.49 -8.73 -14.47
N ARG A 25 -0.72 -9.03 -14.96
CA ARG A 25 -0.92 -9.38 -16.38
C ARG A 25 -0.86 -8.15 -17.28
N GLU A 26 -1.41 -7.03 -16.84
CA GLU A 26 -1.45 -5.78 -17.60
C GLU A 26 -0.09 -5.07 -17.58
N THR A 27 0.66 -5.23 -16.50
CA THR A 27 2.00 -4.63 -16.29
C THR A 27 3.00 -5.74 -15.95
N PRO A 28 3.44 -6.54 -16.95
CA PRO A 28 4.28 -7.71 -16.70
C PRO A 28 5.74 -7.37 -16.41
N LEU A 29 6.15 -6.12 -16.61
CA LEU A 29 7.50 -5.64 -16.33
C LEU A 29 7.54 -4.81 -15.05
N CYS A 30 8.65 -4.89 -14.34
CA CYS A 30 8.94 -4.05 -13.17
C CYS A 30 9.01 -2.58 -13.59
N ALA A 31 8.15 -1.75 -13.00
CA ALA A 31 8.10 -0.32 -13.30
C ALA A 31 9.45 0.38 -13.06
N ASP A 32 10.10 0.10 -11.93
CA ASP A 32 11.38 0.74 -11.56
C ASP A 32 12.51 0.30 -12.49
N CYS A 33 12.56 -0.97 -12.86
CA CYS A 33 13.56 -1.44 -13.82
C CYS A 33 13.33 -0.81 -15.20
N LEU A 34 12.07 -0.72 -15.64
CA LEU A 34 11.72 -0.14 -16.93
C LEU A 34 12.10 1.34 -17.03
N GLU A 35 11.90 2.12 -15.96
CA GLU A 35 12.37 3.51 -15.86
C GLU A 35 13.89 3.64 -16.00
N ASN A 36 14.63 2.60 -15.60
CA ASN A 36 16.09 2.52 -15.75
C ASN A 36 16.53 1.85 -17.07
N GLY A 37 15.61 1.57 -18.00
CA GLY A 37 15.91 0.91 -19.28
C GLY A 37 16.19 -0.60 -19.17
N ILE A 38 15.81 -1.23 -18.06
CA ILE A 38 16.04 -2.65 -17.79
C ILE A 38 14.71 -3.40 -17.89
N ASN A 39 14.67 -4.45 -18.72
CA ASN A 39 13.49 -5.30 -18.87
C ASN A 39 13.52 -6.48 -17.89
N THR A 40 12.96 -6.27 -16.70
CA THR A 40 12.80 -7.32 -15.67
C THR A 40 11.32 -7.63 -15.46
N SER A 41 10.96 -8.91 -15.37
CA SER A 41 9.59 -9.32 -15.08
C SER A 41 9.14 -8.88 -13.68
N ALA A 42 7.92 -8.38 -13.56
CA ALA A 42 7.30 -8.10 -12.27
C ALA A 42 6.73 -9.38 -11.65
N THR A 43 6.91 -9.52 -10.33
CA THR A 43 6.46 -10.68 -9.54
C THR A 43 5.60 -10.28 -8.34
N GLU A 44 5.72 -9.04 -7.91
CA GLU A 44 5.09 -8.50 -6.72
C GLU A 44 4.34 -7.21 -7.04
N ILE A 45 3.34 -6.89 -6.22
CA ILE A 45 2.62 -5.63 -6.28
C ILE A 45 2.92 -4.87 -5.00
N HIS A 46 3.41 -3.64 -5.14
CA HIS A 46 3.64 -2.71 -4.06
C HIS A 46 2.54 -1.65 -4.01
N HIS A 47 2.11 -1.26 -2.81
CA HIS A 47 1.21 -0.11 -2.61
C HIS A 47 2.02 1.18 -2.56
N ILE A 48 1.83 2.09 -3.54
CA ILE A 48 2.58 3.36 -3.65
C ILE A 48 2.44 4.18 -2.35
N ARG A 49 1.20 4.36 -1.88
CA ARG A 49 0.87 4.87 -0.55
C ARG A 49 0.58 3.69 0.38
N PRO A 50 1.29 3.56 1.51
CA PRO A 50 1.07 2.46 2.45
C PRO A 50 -0.37 2.42 2.94
N VAL A 51 -0.96 1.22 2.96
CA VAL A 51 -2.35 0.97 3.37
C VAL A 51 -2.59 1.39 4.83
N GLU A 52 -1.56 1.30 5.68
CA GLU A 52 -1.58 1.73 7.08
C GLU A 52 -1.77 3.24 7.25
N THR A 53 -1.68 4.01 6.17
CA THR A 53 -1.96 5.45 6.24
C THR A 53 -3.45 5.75 6.37
N ALA A 54 -4.35 4.82 6.04
CA ALA A 54 -5.79 5.05 6.11
C ALA A 54 -6.32 5.27 7.55
N VAL A 55 -7.29 6.17 7.69
CA VAL A 55 -7.90 6.61 8.95
C VAL A 55 -9.17 5.81 9.29
N GLY A 56 -9.32 4.61 8.72
CA GLY A 56 -10.48 3.74 8.96
C GLY A 56 -10.45 2.50 8.08
N ASP A 57 -11.35 1.56 8.36
CA ASP A 57 -11.41 0.29 7.62
C ASP A 57 -11.93 0.49 6.18
N SER A 58 -12.90 1.39 5.98
CA SER A 58 -13.44 1.70 4.65
C SER A 58 -12.38 2.37 3.75
N GLU A 59 -11.69 3.40 4.27
CA GLU A 59 -10.60 4.05 3.53
C GLU A 59 -9.44 3.09 3.29
N MET A 60 -9.14 2.19 4.24
CA MET A 60 -8.13 1.16 4.09
C MET A 60 -8.47 0.22 2.94
N GLU A 61 -9.72 -0.21 2.84
CA GLU A 61 -10.20 -1.05 1.75
C GLU A 61 -10.12 -0.33 0.40
N SER A 62 -10.60 0.91 0.31
CA SER A 62 -10.48 1.72 -0.90
C SER A 62 -9.02 1.86 -1.33
N LEU A 63 -8.12 2.21 -0.42
CA LEU A 63 -6.70 2.40 -0.71
C LEU A 63 -5.98 1.09 -1.08
N CYS A 64 -6.41 -0.03 -0.50
CA CYS A 64 -5.86 -1.35 -0.78
C CYS A 64 -6.18 -1.83 -2.20
N PHE A 65 -7.37 -1.49 -2.71
CA PHE A 65 -7.89 -1.97 -4.00
C PHE A 65 -7.80 -0.94 -5.12
N ASP A 66 -7.44 0.31 -4.82
CA ASP A 66 -7.20 1.35 -5.80
C ASP A 66 -6.03 0.98 -6.71
N ARG A 67 -6.33 0.72 -7.99
CA ARG A 67 -5.33 0.33 -9.00
C ARG A 67 -4.30 1.42 -9.26
N THR A 68 -4.66 2.69 -9.05
CA THR A 68 -3.72 3.82 -9.19
C THR A 68 -2.72 3.89 -8.04
N ASN A 69 -3.01 3.20 -6.94
CA ASN A 69 -2.11 3.04 -5.79
C ASN A 69 -1.25 1.77 -5.89
N LEU A 70 -1.31 1.01 -6.98
CA LEU A 70 -0.57 -0.24 -7.16
C LEU A 70 0.51 -0.08 -8.21
N VAL A 71 1.68 -0.67 -7.95
CA VAL A 71 2.77 -0.76 -8.92
C VAL A 71 3.31 -2.18 -8.96
N ALA A 72 3.55 -2.69 -10.17
CA ALA A 72 4.15 -4.00 -10.39
C ALA A 72 5.67 -3.90 -10.39
N LEU A 73 6.32 -4.71 -9.56
CA LEU A 73 7.77 -4.67 -9.34
C LEU A 73 8.35 -6.08 -9.31
N CYS A 74 9.64 -6.18 -9.63
CA CYS A 74 10.43 -7.35 -9.25
C CYS A 74 10.66 -7.34 -7.73
N HIS A 75 11.10 -8.47 -7.18
CA HIS A 75 11.32 -8.61 -5.74
C HIS A 75 12.31 -7.58 -5.18
N ASP A 76 13.43 -7.33 -5.87
CA ASP A 76 14.48 -6.43 -5.39
C ASP A 76 13.97 -4.98 -5.30
N CYS A 77 13.31 -4.49 -6.35
CA CYS A 77 12.71 -3.16 -6.35
C CYS A 77 11.58 -3.04 -5.31
N HIS A 78 10.78 -4.09 -5.13
CA HIS A 78 9.73 -4.11 -4.11
C HIS A 78 10.31 -3.95 -2.69
N VAL A 79 11.36 -4.70 -2.34
CA VAL A 79 12.05 -4.59 -1.06
C VAL A 79 12.68 -3.20 -0.90
N GLU A 80 13.30 -2.68 -1.96
CA GLU A 80 13.94 -1.36 -1.93
C GLU A 80 12.92 -0.23 -1.69
N ARG A 81 11.75 -0.29 -2.35
CA ARG A 81 10.67 0.68 -2.09
C ARG A 81 10.21 0.66 -0.63
N HIS A 82 10.05 -0.52 -0.03
CA HIS A 82 9.73 -0.61 1.41
C HIS A 82 10.85 -0.01 2.29
N ARG A 83 12.11 -0.26 1.95
CA ARG A 83 13.27 0.29 2.65
C ARG A 83 13.30 1.82 2.60
N LEU A 84 13.04 2.40 1.44
CA LEU A 84 13.00 3.85 1.23
C LEU A 84 11.82 4.51 1.93
N LEU A 85 10.62 3.91 1.81
CA LEU A 85 9.40 4.46 2.41
C LEU A 85 9.43 4.48 3.93
N LYS A 86 10.10 3.50 4.55
CA LYS A 86 10.16 3.36 6.02
C LYS A 86 8.77 3.46 6.65
N SER A 87 7.76 2.86 6.01
CA SER A 87 6.36 2.95 6.43
C SER A 87 6.09 2.35 7.82
N HIS A 88 7.03 1.54 8.33
CA HIS A 88 7.01 0.96 9.67
C HIS A 88 7.96 1.64 10.68
N SER A 89 8.53 2.80 10.33
CA SER A 89 9.35 3.60 11.24
C SER A 89 8.54 4.16 12.42
N LYS A 90 9.21 4.55 13.50
CA LYS A 90 8.54 5.17 14.65
C LYS A 90 7.87 6.48 14.25
N GLU A 91 8.51 7.21 13.34
CA GLU A 91 8.07 8.49 12.81
C GLU A 91 6.79 8.32 11.99
N SER A 92 6.75 7.36 11.06
CA SER A 92 5.55 7.08 10.26
C SER A 92 4.39 6.59 11.13
N VAL A 93 4.66 5.73 12.11
CA VAL A 93 3.66 5.26 13.07
C VAL A 93 3.06 6.41 13.86
N LYS A 94 3.90 7.31 14.40
CA LYS A 94 3.44 8.49 15.14
C LYS A 94 2.60 9.41 14.26
N ALA A 95 3.01 9.61 13.01
CA ALA A 95 2.26 10.41 12.04
C ALA A 95 0.90 9.78 11.71
N ASN A 96 0.82 8.46 11.55
CA ASN A 96 -0.43 7.75 11.29
C ASN A 96 -1.39 7.86 12.49
N ALA A 97 -0.87 7.68 13.72
CA ALA A 97 -1.66 7.86 14.94
C ALA A 97 -2.19 9.29 15.06
N ARG A 98 -1.35 10.30 14.81
CA ARG A 98 -1.76 11.71 14.81
C ARG A 98 -2.89 11.97 13.81
N ARG A 99 -2.75 11.51 12.56
CA ARG A 99 -3.81 11.68 11.54
C ARG A 99 -5.12 11.02 11.94
N ALA A 100 -5.06 9.87 12.61
CA ALA A 100 -6.25 9.21 13.16
C ALA A 100 -6.93 10.06 14.24
N THR A 101 -6.16 10.62 15.18
CA THR A 101 -6.68 11.52 16.22
C THR A 101 -7.26 12.80 15.63
N GLU A 102 -6.56 13.44 14.70
CA GLU A 102 -7.02 14.67 14.04
C GLU A 102 -8.32 14.46 13.26
N ALA A 103 -8.44 13.34 12.53
CA ALA A 103 -9.68 13.03 11.81
C ALA A 103 -10.85 12.73 12.75
N PHE A 104 -10.59 12.09 13.90
CA PHE A 104 -11.60 11.89 14.93
C PHE A 104 -12.05 13.23 15.51
N ASN A 105 -11.11 14.10 15.88
CA ASN A 105 -11.43 15.42 16.41
C ASN A 105 -12.27 16.23 15.42
N ARG A 106 -11.85 16.29 14.15
CA ARG A 106 -12.59 16.99 13.10
C ARG A 106 -14.00 16.43 12.87
N ARG A 107 -14.18 15.12 12.99
CA ARG A 107 -15.49 14.50 12.75
C ARG A 107 -16.49 14.76 13.88
N PHE A 108 -16.02 14.91 15.12
CA PHE A 108 -16.88 14.89 16.30
C PHE A 108 -16.85 16.16 17.15
N PHE A 109 -15.85 17.02 16.99
CA PHE A 109 -15.63 18.19 17.87
C PHE A 109 -15.33 19.49 17.13
N GLU A 110 -15.02 19.46 15.84
CA GLU A 110 -14.92 20.67 15.00
C GLU A 110 -16.25 20.83 14.24
N GLU A 111 -16.91 21.98 14.41
CA GLU A 111 -18.09 22.40 13.62
C GLU A 111 -17.71 22.82 12.20
#